data_AF-D2W1A1-F1
#
_entry.id   AF-D2W1A1-F1
#
_cell.length_a   1.000
_cell.length_b   1.000
_cell.length_c   1.000
_cell.angle_alpha   90.00
_cell.angle_beta   90.00
_cell.angle_gamma   90.00
#
_symmetry.space_group_name_H-M   'P 1'
#
loop_
_entity.id
_entity.type
_entity.pdbx_description
1 polymer ?
#
loop_
_entity_poly.entity_id
_entity_poly.type
_entity_poly.pdbx_seq_one_letter_code
_entity_poly.pdbx_strand_id
1 'polypeptide(L)'
;MVAFVLGCLKLEEANKNTWYYRRFIAKETVDNIDKETSKTKLISPNNELEEEQVQEPIIVKESMLQKFKNKFNNFKSHEMLSSPIPLLTCFLYLMLGSKQILFDECLPLFSVTPKELGGLGLSSYHLGLTGGFLGFIIFMNQAFITPRVIAKFSPLICYRVSLVVDIAFNVIFPEVIWLMVSEHDPIWRHVLFWFVFVFILLLRQVSNGYSFLGTLLITNNSVTRKNSGKLNGTSQSLVSLSRMISPIVGGAIFASSTAVSKFPIDHRTVFYVVGIISVIMFFLSLILKKSINKPKEEVKVNEVAKK
;
A
#
# COMPACT_ATOMS: atom_id res chain seq x y z
N MET A 1 -4.80 9.17 -12.29
CA MET A 1 -4.44 10.60 -12.26
C MET A 1 -5.63 11.51 -11.93
N VAL A 2 -6.82 11.32 -12.53
CA VAL A 2 -8.03 12.11 -12.22
C VAL A 2 -8.48 11.97 -10.76
N ALA A 3 -8.48 10.76 -10.20
CA ALA A 3 -8.77 10.53 -8.77
C ALA A 3 -7.76 11.23 -7.83
N PHE A 4 -6.50 11.38 -8.27
CA PHE A 4 -5.45 12.09 -7.55
C PHE A 4 -5.65 13.61 -7.61
N VAL A 5 -6.06 14.15 -8.75
CA VAL A 5 -6.42 15.57 -8.90
C VAL A 5 -7.68 15.90 -8.09
N LEU A 6 -8.73 15.08 -8.17
CA LEU A 6 -9.96 15.28 -7.41
C LEU A 6 -9.75 15.11 -5.90
N GLY A 7 -8.96 14.13 -5.48
CA GLY A 7 -8.62 13.90 -4.07
C GLY A 7 -7.80 15.04 -3.47
N CYS A 8 -6.79 15.55 -4.18
CA CYS A 8 -6.00 16.69 -3.72
C CYS A 8 -6.78 18.01 -3.74
N LEU A 9 -7.65 18.23 -4.75
CA LEU A 9 -8.52 19.41 -4.81
C LEU A 9 -9.53 19.44 -3.66
N LYS A 10 -10.06 18.28 -3.24
CA LYS A 10 -11.00 18.17 -2.11
C LYS A 10 -10.34 18.12 -0.73
N LEU A 11 -9.11 17.60 -0.60
CA LEU A 11 -8.43 17.50 0.70
C LEU A 11 -7.77 18.82 1.15
N GLU A 12 -7.49 19.73 0.22
CA GLU A 12 -7.04 21.09 0.57
C GLU A 12 -8.19 21.95 1.13
N GLU A 13 -9.43 21.51 0.90
CA GLU A 13 -10.60 21.89 1.70
C GLU A 13 -10.72 20.92 2.89
N ALA A 14 -9.74 20.93 3.79
CA ALA A 14 -10.07 20.73 5.19
C ALA A 14 -10.99 21.91 5.56
N ASN A 15 -12.28 21.70 5.31
CA ASN A 15 -13.28 22.74 5.26
C ASN A 15 -13.20 23.54 6.56
N LYS A 16 -12.73 24.79 6.46
CA LYS A 16 -12.63 25.73 7.60
C LYS A 16 -14.01 25.99 8.23
N ASN A 17 -15.10 25.63 7.54
CA ASN A 17 -16.46 25.66 8.06
C ASN A 17 -16.89 24.35 8.76
N THR A 18 -16.06 23.32 8.81
CA THR A 18 -16.36 22.10 9.56
C THR A 18 -16.36 22.42 11.05
N TRP A 19 -17.40 21.98 11.75
CA TRP A 19 -17.54 22.13 13.20
C TRP A 19 -16.28 21.72 13.97
N TYR A 20 -15.61 20.65 13.54
CA TYR A 20 -14.36 20.16 14.15
C TYR A 20 -13.21 21.19 14.08
N TYR A 21 -13.03 21.85 12.94
CA TYR A 21 -11.99 22.87 12.76
C TYR A 21 -12.28 24.12 13.60
N ARG A 22 -13.55 24.55 13.64
CA ARG A 22 -13.99 25.68 14.48
C ARG A 22 -13.78 25.38 15.97
N ARG A 23 -14.07 24.17 16.40
CA ARG A 23 -13.85 23.74 17.79
C ARG A 23 -12.37 23.62 18.14
N PHE A 24 -11.52 23.17 17.21
CA PHE A 24 -10.07 23.10 17.42
C PHE A 24 -9.46 24.50 17.58
N ILE A 25 -9.79 25.41 16.67
CA ILE A 25 -9.35 26.82 16.76
C ILE A 25 -9.88 27.46 18.04
N ALA A 26 -11.18 27.32 18.36
CA ALA A 26 -11.75 27.89 19.58
C ALA A 26 -11.04 27.38 20.85
N LYS A 27 -10.61 26.12 20.86
CA LYS A 27 -9.85 25.54 21.98
C LYS A 27 -8.43 26.13 22.07
N GLU A 28 -7.78 26.32 20.93
CA GLU A 28 -6.46 26.97 20.83
C GLU A 28 -6.52 28.47 21.19
N THR A 29 -7.61 29.17 20.85
CA THR A 29 -7.84 30.56 21.26
C THR A 29 -8.08 30.68 22.75
N VAL A 30 -8.87 29.78 23.36
CA VAL A 30 -9.11 29.76 24.82
C VAL A 30 -7.83 29.42 25.59
N ASP A 31 -7.06 28.42 25.14
CA ASP A 31 -5.79 28.06 25.78
C ASP A 31 -4.74 29.18 25.70
N ASN A 32 -4.78 30.01 24.65
CA ASN A 32 -3.92 31.20 24.51
C ASN A 32 -4.42 32.38 25.36
N ILE A 33 -5.74 32.59 25.47
CA ILE A 33 -6.34 33.60 26.35
C ILE A 33 -6.06 33.26 27.82
N ASP A 34 -6.11 32.00 28.22
CA ASP A 34 -5.81 31.58 29.60
C ASP A 34 -4.32 31.74 29.93
N LYS A 35 -3.43 31.55 28.94
CA LYS A 35 -1.99 31.82 29.06
C LYS A 35 -1.66 33.31 29.10
N GLU A 36 -2.37 34.14 28.33
CA GLU A 36 -2.22 35.60 28.39
C GLU A 36 -2.82 36.17 29.67
N THR A 37 -4.01 35.74 30.09
CA THR A 37 -4.65 36.17 31.34
C THR A 37 -3.82 35.77 32.57
N SER A 38 -3.10 34.64 32.51
CA SER A 38 -2.13 34.26 33.54
C SER A 38 -0.85 35.12 33.54
N LYS A 39 -0.47 35.72 32.39
CA LYS A 39 0.63 36.70 32.30
C LYS A 39 0.19 38.11 32.69
N THR A 40 -1.05 38.50 32.37
CA THR A 40 -1.58 39.86 32.61
C THR A 40 -1.96 40.09 34.08
N LYS A 41 -2.17 39.05 34.90
CA LYS A 41 -2.39 39.18 36.36
C LYS A 41 -1.17 39.67 37.16
N LEU A 42 -0.01 39.90 36.51
CA LEU A 42 1.21 40.40 37.17
C LEU A 42 1.58 41.85 36.82
N ILE A 43 0.79 42.59 36.03
CA ILE A 43 1.10 43.97 35.67
C ILE A 43 -0.16 44.84 35.78
N SER A 44 -0.07 45.87 36.64
CA SER A 44 -1.12 46.85 36.93
C SER A 44 -1.46 47.72 35.70
N PRO A 45 -2.68 48.31 35.61
CA PRO A 45 -3.15 48.99 34.42
C PRO A 45 -2.68 50.45 34.42
N ASN A 46 -2.09 50.91 33.32
CA ASN A 46 -2.13 52.31 32.93
C ASN A 46 -1.82 52.47 31.45
N ASN A 47 -2.51 53.46 30.87
CA ASN A 47 -2.28 54.15 29.60
C ASN A 47 -3.09 53.67 28.38
N GLU A 48 -4.17 54.44 28.19
CA GLU A 48 -4.43 55.31 27.04
C GLU A 48 -4.63 54.71 25.64
N LEU A 49 -5.71 55.23 25.05
CA LEU A 49 -6.24 54.98 23.72
C LEU A 49 -5.32 55.57 22.65
N GLU A 50 -4.83 54.74 21.72
CA GLU A 50 -4.39 55.19 20.40
C GLU A 50 -5.09 54.35 19.32
N GLU A 51 -5.96 55.00 18.55
CA GLU A 51 -6.57 54.46 17.33
C GLU A 51 -5.55 54.50 16.19
N GLU A 52 -4.91 53.37 15.87
CA GLU A 52 -4.11 53.22 14.64
C GLU A 52 -4.99 52.67 13.51
N GLN A 53 -5.12 53.46 12.43
CA GLN A 53 -5.90 53.13 11.24
C GLN A 53 -5.31 51.91 10.50
N VAL A 54 -6.07 50.80 10.46
CA VAL A 54 -5.73 49.61 9.67
C VAL A 54 -6.11 49.85 8.21
N GLN A 55 -5.10 50.01 7.35
CA GLN A 55 -5.26 50.06 5.91
C GLN A 55 -5.60 48.66 5.37
N GLU A 56 -6.79 48.50 4.79
CA GLU A 56 -7.22 47.24 4.18
C GLU A 56 -6.31 46.84 2.99
N PRO A 57 -5.83 45.59 2.91
CA PRO A 57 -5.03 45.14 1.79
C PRO A 57 -5.88 45.04 0.51
N ILE A 58 -5.40 45.66 -0.56
CA ILE A 58 -5.98 45.64 -1.91
C ILE A 58 -6.11 44.18 -2.39
N ILE A 59 -7.34 43.67 -2.47
CA ILE A 59 -7.64 42.31 -2.98
C ILE A 59 -7.58 42.33 -4.50
N VAL A 60 -6.43 41.97 -5.07
CA VAL A 60 -6.30 41.71 -6.51
C VAL A 60 -7.17 40.49 -6.85
N LYS A 61 -8.22 40.71 -7.64
CA LYS A 61 -9.13 39.65 -8.11
C LYS A 61 -8.40 38.79 -9.14
N GLU A 62 -7.64 37.80 -8.68
CA GLU A 62 -6.96 36.85 -9.57
C GLU A 62 -7.96 36.19 -10.52
N SER A 63 -7.69 36.24 -11.82
CA SER A 63 -8.42 35.50 -12.86
C SER A 63 -8.48 34.01 -12.50
N MET A 64 -9.61 33.34 -12.78
CA MET A 64 -9.80 31.91 -12.54
C MET A 64 -8.65 31.06 -13.12
N LEU A 65 -8.10 31.46 -14.27
CA LEU A 65 -6.95 30.82 -14.90
C LEU A 65 -5.65 31.07 -14.13
N GLN A 66 -5.47 32.25 -13.55
CA GLN A 66 -4.34 32.58 -12.69
C GLN A 66 -4.39 31.74 -11.40
N LYS A 67 -5.58 31.63 -10.78
CA LYS A 67 -5.82 30.77 -9.61
C LYS A 67 -5.54 29.31 -9.93
N PHE A 68 -6.02 28.82 -11.08
CA PHE A 68 -5.76 27.46 -11.53
C PHE A 68 -4.26 27.22 -11.79
N LYS A 69 -3.58 28.14 -12.47
CA LYS A 69 -2.14 28.08 -12.76
C LYS A 69 -1.31 28.14 -11.48
N ASN A 70 -1.65 29.01 -10.53
CA ASN A 70 -1.00 29.12 -9.23
C ASN A 70 -1.23 27.85 -8.40
N LYS A 71 -2.45 27.31 -8.38
CA LYS A 71 -2.77 26.04 -7.72
C LYS A 71 -2.01 24.87 -8.35
N PHE A 72 -1.89 24.84 -9.68
CA PHE A 72 -1.12 23.82 -10.39
C PHE A 72 0.39 23.94 -10.14
N ASN A 73 0.93 25.16 -10.08
CA ASN A 73 2.33 25.40 -9.74
C ASN A 73 2.65 25.00 -8.30
N ASN A 74 1.79 25.36 -7.34
CA ASN A 74 1.88 24.94 -5.93
C ASN A 74 1.72 23.42 -5.77
N PHE A 75 0.93 22.79 -6.65
CA PHE A 75 0.79 21.34 -6.70
C PHE A 75 2.06 20.67 -7.21
N LYS A 76 2.64 21.16 -8.32
CA LYS A 76 3.88 20.61 -8.88
C LYS A 76 5.08 20.78 -7.94
N SER A 77 5.11 21.86 -7.15
CA SER A 77 6.12 22.09 -6.12
C SER A 77 5.86 21.35 -4.80
N HIS A 78 4.76 20.58 -4.70
CA HIS A 78 4.47 19.78 -3.51
C HIS A 78 5.49 18.65 -3.37
N GLU A 79 5.95 18.38 -2.14
CA GLU A 79 7.01 17.41 -1.80
C GLU A 79 6.83 16.03 -2.47
N MET A 80 5.58 15.60 -2.65
CA MET A 80 5.19 14.34 -3.30
C MET A 80 5.53 14.28 -4.79
N LEU A 81 5.50 15.44 -5.47
CA LEU A 81 5.77 15.60 -6.91
C LEU A 81 7.17 16.17 -7.17
N SER A 82 7.77 16.83 -6.18
CA SER A 82 9.14 17.36 -6.28
C SER A 82 10.21 16.28 -6.35
N SER A 83 9.90 15.05 -5.92
CA SER A 83 10.82 13.92 -6.00
C SER A 83 10.12 12.68 -6.57
N PRO A 84 10.83 11.82 -7.32
CA PRO A 84 10.22 10.63 -7.92
C PRO A 84 9.93 9.52 -6.90
N ILE A 85 10.55 9.57 -5.71
CA ILE A 85 10.49 8.48 -4.72
C ILE A 85 9.08 8.27 -4.13
N PRO A 86 8.35 9.31 -3.64
CA PRO A 86 6.99 9.12 -3.14
C PRO A 86 6.05 8.53 -4.20
N LEU A 87 6.11 9.03 -5.43
CA LEU A 87 5.31 8.48 -6.54
C LEU A 87 5.68 7.03 -6.85
N LEU A 88 6.96 6.68 -6.83
CA LEU A 88 7.42 5.31 -7.01
C LEU A 88 6.85 4.40 -5.91
N THR A 89 6.82 4.83 -4.65
CA THR A 89 6.21 4.04 -3.56
C THR A 89 4.71 3.86 -3.73
N CYS A 90 3.98 4.88 -4.19
CA CYS A 90 2.57 4.76 -4.56
C CYS A 90 2.36 3.72 -5.68
N PHE A 91 3.23 3.75 -6.70
CA PHE A 91 3.15 2.84 -7.84
C PHE A 91 3.47 1.40 -7.44
N LEU A 92 4.51 1.18 -6.63
CA LEU A 92 4.81 -0.13 -6.05
C LEU A 92 3.64 -0.66 -5.23
N TYR A 93 2.94 0.20 -4.48
CA TYR A 93 1.77 -0.22 -3.73
C TYR A 93 0.60 -0.61 -4.64
N LEU A 94 0.34 0.17 -5.69
CA LEU A 94 -0.61 -0.19 -6.74
C LEU A 94 -0.30 -1.58 -7.34
N MET A 95 0.95 -1.84 -7.72
CA MET A 95 1.36 -3.13 -8.28
C MET A 95 1.19 -4.26 -7.27
N LEU A 96 1.50 -4.02 -6.00
CA LEU A 96 1.28 -4.98 -4.91
C LEU A 96 -0.22 -5.33 -4.78
N GLY A 97 -1.09 -4.32 -4.79
CA GLY A 97 -2.54 -4.51 -4.75
C GLY A 97 -3.04 -5.32 -5.93
N SER A 98 -2.55 -5.02 -7.14
CA SER A 98 -2.90 -5.76 -8.35
C SER A 98 -2.46 -7.22 -8.30
N LYS A 99 -1.17 -7.50 -8.02
CA LYS A 99 -0.67 -8.88 -8.00
C LYS A 99 -1.38 -9.73 -6.94
N GLN A 100 -1.71 -9.11 -5.79
CA GLN A 100 -2.39 -9.79 -4.71
C GLN A 100 -3.77 -10.27 -5.18
N ILE A 101 -4.57 -9.35 -5.73
CA ILE A 101 -5.95 -9.67 -6.14
C ILE A 101 -5.97 -10.57 -7.37
N LEU A 102 -5.06 -10.41 -8.33
CA LEU A 102 -4.92 -11.34 -9.45
C LEU A 102 -4.77 -12.78 -8.96
N PHE A 103 -3.87 -13.00 -8.00
CA PHE A 103 -3.66 -14.32 -7.43
C PHE A 103 -4.86 -14.78 -6.59
N ASP A 104 -5.40 -13.93 -5.72
CA ASP A 104 -6.51 -14.29 -4.81
C ASP A 104 -7.80 -14.62 -5.60
N GLU A 105 -8.02 -14.00 -6.76
CA GLU A 105 -9.11 -14.31 -7.67
C GLU A 105 -8.88 -15.64 -8.42
N CYS A 106 -7.66 -15.86 -8.90
CA CYS A 106 -7.39 -17.02 -9.76
C CYS A 106 -7.09 -18.30 -8.98
N LEU A 107 -6.69 -18.21 -7.71
CA LEU A 107 -6.51 -19.36 -6.83
C LEU A 107 -7.78 -20.23 -6.75
N PRO A 108 -8.97 -19.71 -6.39
CA PRO A 108 -10.19 -20.52 -6.34
C PRO A 108 -10.60 -21.03 -7.73
N LEU A 109 -10.44 -20.22 -8.79
CA LEU A 109 -10.71 -20.66 -10.16
C LEU A 109 -9.83 -21.87 -10.54
N PHE A 110 -8.52 -21.77 -10.33
CA PHE A 110 -7.57 -22.86 -10.56
C PHE A 110 -7.88 -24.09 -9.69
N SER A 111 -8.24 -23.86 -8.44
CA SER A 111 -8.46 -24.94 -7.48
C SER A 111 -9.72 -25.74 -7.78
N VAL A 112 -10.82 -25.10 -8.17
CA VAL A 112 -12.11 -25.76 -8.44
C VAL A 112 -12.20 -26.29 -9.87
N THR A 113 -11.46 -25.71 -10.81
CA THR A 113 -11.45 -26.17 -12.21
C THR A 113 -11.09 -27.66 -12.28
N PRO A 114 -11.83 -28.47 -13.06
CA PRO A 114 -11.53 -29.89 -13.24
C PRO A 114 -10.12 -30.14 -13.77
N LYS A 115 -9.56 -31.31 -13.44
CA LYS A 115 -8.20 -31.67 -13.82
C LYS A 115 -8.02 -31.73 -15.34
N GLU A 116 -9.06 -32.12 -16.06
CA GLU A 116 -9.09 -32.21 -17.53
C GLU A 116 -8.90 -30.85 -18.19
N LEU A 117 -9.27 -29.77 -17.50
CA LEU A 117 -9.12 -28.39 -17.95
C LEU A 117 -7.90 -27.69 -17.33
N GLY A 118 -7.02 -28.45 -16.67
CA GLY A 118 -5.79 -27.93 -16.07
C GLY A 118 -5.98 -27.27 -14.69
N GLY A 119 -7.01 -27.66 -13.93
CA GLY A 119 -7.19 -27.26 -12.53
C GLY A 119 -6.93 -28.38 -11.52
N LEU A 120 -7.20 -28.12 -10.24
CA LEU A 120 -6.99 -29.10 -9.15
C LEU A 120 -8.22 -29.95 -8.82
N GLY A 121 -9.42 -29.59 -9.27
CA GLY A 121 -10.66 -30.31 -8.96
C GLY A 121 -11.01 -30.36 -7.46
N LEU A 122 -10.55 -29.40 -6.67
CA LEU A 122 -10.84 -29.30 -5.24
C LEU A 122 -12.25 -28.75 -5.00
N SER A 123 -12.90 -29.24 -3.95
CA SER A 123 -14.16 -28.66 -3.48
C SER A 123 -13.95 -27.35 -2.72
N SER A 124 -14.97 -26.48 -2.75
CA SER A 124 -14.98 -25.23 -1.98
C SER A 124 -14.84 -25.45 -0.47
N TYR A 125 -15.26 -26.61 0.04
CA TYR A 125 -15.07 -27.01 1.43
C TYR A 125 -13.58 -27.09 1.79
N HIS A 126 -12.77 -27.76 0.96
CA HIS A 126 -11.34 -27.88 1.22
C HIS A 126 -10.61 -26.53 1.14
N LEU A 127 -11.04 -25.65 0.23
CA LEU A 127 -10.52 -24.29 0.14
C LEU A 127 -10.86 -23.46 1.37
N GLY A 128 -12.10 -23.57 1.88
CA GLY A 128 -12.52 -22.91 3.11
C GLY A 128 -11.69 -23.37 4.31
N LEU A 129 -11.49 -24.69 4.48
CA LEU A 129 -10.68 -25.25 5.56
C LEU A 129 -9.21 -24.81 5.47
N THR A 130 -8.63 -24.89 4.27
CA THR A 130 -7.26 -24.43 4.01
C THR A 130 -7.11 -22.95 4.30
N GLY A 131 -8.06 -22.13 3.82
CA GLY A 131 -8.06 -20.69 4.05
C GLY A 131 -8.16 -20.33 5.53
N GLY A 132 -9.03 -21.01 6.30
CA GLY A 132 -9.16 -20.81 7.75
C GLY A 132 -7.87 -21.13 8.50
N PHE A 133 -7.25 -22.28 8.19
CA PHE A 133 -5.99 -22.70 8.80
C PHE A 133 -4.84 -21.73 8.47
N LEU A 134 -4.70 -21.35 7.20
CA LEU A 134 -3.70 -20.36 6.77
C LEU A 134 -3.92 -19.02 7.47
N GLY A 135 -5.17 -18.54 7.54
CA GLY A 135 -5.53 -17.28 8.21
C GLY A 135 -5.06 -17.23 9.66
N PHE A 136 -5.26 -18.32 10.41
CA PHE A 136 -4.79 -18.43 11.79
C PHE A 136 -3.25 -18.34 11.89
N ILE A 137 -2.52 -19.09 11.06
CA ILE A 137 -1.04 -19.07 11.07
C ILE A 137 -0.51 -17.70 10.66
N ILE A 138 -1.09 -17.08 9.64
CA ILE A 138 -0.71 -15.74 9.18
C ILE A 138 -0.90 -14.73 10.31
N PHE A 139 -2.03 -14.78 11.01
CA PHE A 139 -2.30 -13.91 12.15
C PHE A 139 -1.23 -14.08 13.25
N MET A 140 -0.90 -15.33 13.63
CA MET A 140 0.18 -15.61 14.59
C MET A 140 1.54 -15.07 14.11
N ASN A 141 1.86 -15.27 12.83
CA ASN A 141 3.10 -14.74 12.23
C ASN A 141 3.14 -13.21 12.29
N GLN A 142 2.04 -12.53 11.95
CA GLN A 142 1.99 -11.06 11.96
C GLN A 142 2.04 -10.48 13.38
N ALA A 143 1.39 -11.13 14.35
CA ALA A 143 1.37 -10.66 15.73
C ALA A 143 2.72 -10.83 16.43
N PHE A 144 3.40 -11.96 16.23
CA PHE A 144 4.57 -12.33 17.03
C PHE A 144 5.89 -12.31 16.27
N ILE A 145 5.91 -12.78 15.02
CA ILE A 145 7.17 -13.00 14.28
C ILE A 145 7.56 -11.73 13.52
N THR A 146 6.63 -11.16 12.77
CA THR A 146 6.85 -9.98 11.93
C THR A 146 7.51 -8.81 12.68
N PRO A 147 7.08 -8.40 13.90
CA PRO A 147 7.70 -7.28 14.59
C PRO A 147 9.18 -7.54 14.90
N ARG A 148 9.53 -8.78 15.26
CA ARG A 148 10.91 -9.20 15.55
C ARG A 148 11.76 -9.21 14.28
N VAL A 149 11.20 -9.70 13.18
CA VAL A 149 11.87 -9.73 11.87
C VAL A 149 12.14 -8.32 11.37
N ILE A 150 11.16 -7.40 11.42
CA ILE A 150 11.35 -6.00 10.99
C ILE A 150 12.26 -5.22 11.94
N ALA A 151 12.31 -5.56 13.23
CA ALA A 151 13.29 -4.95 14.15
C ALA A 151 14.72 -5.39 13.84
N LYS A 152 14.92 -6.67 13.47
CA LYS A 152 16.23 -7.23 13.13
C LYS A 152 16.69 -6.89 11.72
N PHE A 153 15.76 -6.86 10.77
CA PHE A 153 16.00 -6.64 9.36
C PHE A 153 15.29 -5.38 8.88
N SER A 154 15.96 -4.62 8.04
CA SER A 154 15.39 -3.38 7.50
C SER A 154 14.13 -3.62 6.66
N PRO A 155 13.10 -2.75 6.72
CA PRO A 155 11.85 -2.91 5.95
C PRO A 155 12.07 -3.15 4.45
N LEU A 156 13.02 -2.44 3.83
CA LEU A 156 13.37 -2.59 2.42
C LEU A 156 13.98 -3.96 2.11
N ILE A 157 14.74 -4.55 3.03
CA ILE A 157 15.33 -5.89 2.84
C ILE A 157 14.22 -6.92 2.89
N CYS A 158 13.35 -6.87 3.91
CA CYS A 158 12.20 -7.76 4.02
C CYS A 158 11.31 -7.68 2.78
N TYR A 159 11.04 -6.46 2.29
CA TYR A 159 10.29 -6.24 1.05
C TYR A 159 10.94 -6.88 -0.19
N ARG A 160 12.27 -6.73 -0.35
CA ARG A 160 12.98 -7.30 -1.49
C ARG A 160 13.04 -8.82 -1.43
N VAL A 161 13.33 -9.38 -0.26
CA VAL A 161 13.37 -10.83 -0.03
C VAL A 161 11.99 -11.42 -0.28
N SER A 162 10.93 -10.78 0.20
CA SER A 162 9.57 -11.26 -0.04
C SER A 162 9.24 -11.27 -1.53
N LEU A 163 9.62 -10.25 -2.30
CA LEU A 163 9.44 -10.28 -3.76
C LEU A 163 10.18 -11.44 -4.44
N VAL A 164 11.42 -11.76 -4.03
CA VAL A 164 12.16 -12.91 -4.58
C VAL A 164 11.45 -14.23 -4.25
N VAL A 165 10.99 -14.40 -3.01
CA VAL A 165 10.22 -15.58 -2.60
C VAL A 165 8.92 -15.68 -3.40
N ASP A 166 8.23 -14.55 -3.61
CA ASP A 166 6.99 -14.48 -4.39
C ASP A 166 7.22 -14.85 -5.86
N ILE A 167 8.33 -14.42 -6.47
CA ILE A 167 8.71 -14.80 -7.85
C ILE A 167 8.91 -16.32 -7.95
N ALA A 168 9.72 -16.90 -7.07
CA ALA A 168 9.97 -18.35 -7.07
C ALA A 168 8.67 -19.14 -6.85
N PHE A 169 7.85 -18.69 -5.89
CA PHE A 169 6.57 -19.30 -5.60
C PHE A 169 5.61 -19.27 -6.80
N ASN A 170 5.48 -18.16 -7.50
CA ASN A 170 4.54 -18.06 -8.63
C ASN A 170 4.94 -18.96 -9.81
N VAL A 171 6.22 -19.35 -9.90
CA VAL A 171 6.68 -20.36 -10.87
C VAL A 171 6.35 -21.78 -10.39
N ILE A 172 6.52 -22.05 -9.09
CA ILE A 172 6.35 -23.40 -8.52
C ILE A 172 4.87 -23.74 -8.29
N PHE A 173 4.04 -22.78 -7.90
CA PHE A 173 2.64 -22.98 -7.50
C PHE A 173 1.79 -23.75 -8.52
N PRO A 174 1.74 -23.37 -9.81
CA PRO A 174 0.89 -24.09 -10.76
C PRO A 174 1.32 -25.55 -10.96
N GLU A 175 2.58 -25.90 -10.72
CA GLU A 175 3.07 -27.28 -10.82
C GLU A 175 2.52 -28.21 -9.74
N VAL A 176 1.80 -27.68 -8.73
CA VAL A 176 1.12 -28.51 -7.72
C VAL A 176 0.07 -29.45 -8.36
N ILE A 177 -0.40 -29.14 -9.58
CA ILE A 177 -1.30 -30.00 -10.35
C ILE A 177 -0.74 -31.40 -10.59
N TRP A 178 0.58 -31.55 -10.73
CA TRP A 178 1.23 -32.85 -10.94
C TRP A 178 1.19 -33.75 -9.70
N LEU A 179 0.99 -33.17 -8.53
CA LEU A 179 0.84 -33.89 -7.27
C LEU A 179 -0.61 -34.33 -7.02
N MET A 180 -1.54 -33.99 -7.92
CA MET A 180 -2.95 -34.30 -7.70
C MET A 180 -3.20 -35.80 -7.64
N VAL A 181 -4.07 -36.17 -6.71
CA VAL A 181 -4.34 -37.55 -6.28
C VAL A 181 -5.74 -38.00 -6.70
N SER A 182 -5.85 -39.26 -7.10
CA SER A 182 -7.10 -39.99 -7.35
C SER A 182 -7.48 -40.81 -6.13
N GLU A 183 -8.74 -41.24 -6.02
CA GLU A 183 -9.23 -41.99 -4.84
C GLU A 183 -8.50 -43.32 -4.58
N HIS A 184 -7.92 -43.92 -5.63
CA HIS A 184 -7.16 -45.17 -5.53
C HIS A 184 -5.67 -44.97 -5.24
N ASP A 185 -5.22 -43.72 -5.08
CA ASP A 185 -3.82 -43.44 -4.79
C ASP A 185 -3.45 -43.80 -3.34
N PRO A 186 -2.19 -44.21 -3.10
CA PRO A 186 -1.75 -44.53 -1.76
C PRO A 186 -1.75 -43.29 -0.85
N ILE A 187 -2.06 -43.49 0.42
CA ILE A 187 -2.27 -42.42 1.42
C ILE A 187 -1.12 -41.39 1.49
N TRP A 188 0.12 -41.82 1.27
CA TRP A 188 1.29 -40.93 1.32
C TRP A 188 1.23 -39.85 0.23
N ARG A 189 0.62 -40.11 -0.93
CA ARG A 189 0.44 -39.11 -1.99
C ARG A 189 -0.54 -38.02 -1.57
N HIS A 190 -1.63 -38.39 -0.88
CA HIS A 190 -2.59 -37.43 -0.35
C HIS A 190 -1.95 -36.51 0.70
N VAL A 191 -1.17 -37.10 1.62
CA VAL A 191 -0.41 -36.35 2.63
C VAL A 191 0.58 -35.40 1.96
N LEU A 192 1.32 -35.87 0.96
CA LEU A 192 2.27 -35.05 0.21
C LEU A 192 1.58 -33.88 -0.51
N PHE A 193 0.48 -34.12 -1.22
CA PHE A 193 -0.29 -33.08 -1.90
C PHE A 193 -0.72 -31.98 -0.92
N TRP A 194 -1.41 -32.34 0.17
CA TRP A 194 -1.92 -31.37 1.14
C TRP A 194 -0.80 -30.63 1.85
N PHE A 195 0.28 -31.33 2.23
CA PHE A 195 1.44 -30.71 2.83
C PHE A 195 2.05 -29.67 1.88
N VAL A 196 2.33 -30.04 0.63
CA VAL A 196 2.93 -29.14 -0.36
C VAL A 196 2.00 -27.98 -0.66
N PHE A 197 0.71 -28.23 -0.92
CA PHE A 197 -0.28 -27.20 -1.23
C PHE A 197 -0.41 -26.15 -0.10
N VAL A 198 -0.58 -26.61 1.15
CA VAL A 198 -0.69 -25.72 2.31
C VAL A 198 0.63 -24.99 2.57
N PHE A 199 1.77 -25.67 2.49
CA PHE A 199 3.09 -25.07 2.72
C PHE A 199 3.40 -23.97 1.71
N ILE A 200 3.16 -24.25 0.43
CA ILE A 200 3.34 -23.30 -0.67
C ILE A 200 2.46 -22.07 -0.45
N LEU A 201 1.16 -22.25 -0.18
CA LEU A 201 0.25 -21.13 0.10
C LEU A 201 0.66 -20.33 1.34
N LEU A 202 1.14 -21.00 2.39
CA LEU A 202 1.63 -20.34 3.59
C LEU A 202 2.83 -19.44 3.29
N LEU A 203 3.83 -19.95 2.55
CA LEU A 203 4.99 -19.16 2.15
C LEU A 203 4.59 -17.92 1.36
N ARG A 204 3.66 -18.07 0.41
CA ARG A 204 3.10 -16.93 -0.34
C ARG A 204 2.46 -15.91 0.57
N GLN A 205 1.65 -16.35 1.52
CA GLN A 205 0.92 -15.42 2.38
C GLN A 205 1.83 -14.68 3.36
N VAL A 206 2.82 -15.37 3.92
CA VAL A 206 3.86 -14.75 4.75
C VAL A 206 4.65 -13.73 3.93
N SER A 207 5.09 -14.11 2.73
CA SER A 207 5.79 -13.22 1.80
C SER A 207 4.96 -11.98 1.46
N ASN A 208 3.70 -12.17 1.06
CA ASN A 208 2.80 -11.07 0.72
C ASN A 208 2.58 -10.11 1.89
N GLY A 209 2.52 -10.64 3.12
CA GLY A 209 2.48 -9.85 4.35
C GLY A 209 3.70 -8.94 4.51
N TYR A 210 4.91 -9.46 4.30
CA TYR A 210 6.14 -8.65 4.34
C TYR A 210 6.20 -7.64 3.20
N SER A 211 5.74 -7.98 1.99
CA SER A 211 5.64 -7.01 0.89
C SER A 211 4.70 -5.86 1.24
N PHE A 212 3.56 -6.14 1.89
CA PHE A 212 2.58 -5.14 2.30
C PHE A 212 3.12 -4.22 3.39
N LEU A 213 3.69 -4.79 4.45
CA LEU A 213 4.29 -4.01 5.52
C LEU A 213 5.49 -3.18 5.04
N GLY A 214 6.35 -3.79 4.24
CA GLY A 214 7.48 -3.10 3.62
C GLY A 214 7.01 -1.90 2.79
N THR A 215 6.00 -2.09 1.95
CA THR A 215 5.41 -1.02 1.13
C THR A 215 4.81 0.11 1.98
N LEU A 216 4.08 -0.23 3.04
CA LEU A 216 3.53 0.77 3.96
C LEU A 216 4.64 1.60 4.63
N LEU A 217 5.70 0.95 5.11
CA LEU A 217 6.81 1.64 5.78
C LEU A 217 7.61 2.52 4.82
N ILE A 218 8.00 2.02 3.65
CA ILE A 218 8.75 2.82 2.65
C ILE A 218 7.91 3.99 2.12
N THR A 219 6.59 3.81 1.96
CA THR A 219 5.68 4.88 1.54
C THR A 219 5.65 5.97 2.60
N ASN A 220 5.41 5.61 3.86
CA ASN A 220 5.39 6.56 4.97
C ASN A 220 6.73 7.31 5.13
N ASN A 221 7.85 6.62 4.96
CA ASN A 221 9.18 7.20 5.10
C ASN A 221 9.61 8.08 3.90
N SER A 222 8.90 8.03 2.78
CA SER A 222 9.26 8.79 1.56
C SER A 222 8.97 10.30 1.66
N VAL A 223 8.12 10.70 2.60
CA VAL A 223 7.65 12.08 2.81
C VAL A 223 7.81 12.50 4.27
N THR A 224 7.74 13.81 4.52
CA THR A 224 7.60 14.33 5.89
C THR A 224 6.27 13.93 6.52
N ARG A 225 6.20 13.89 7.86
CA ARG A 225 4.97 13.52 8.60
C ARG A 225 3.78 14.42 8.27
N LYS A 226 4.04 15.69 7.95
CA LYS A 226 3.01 16.64 7.49
C LYS A 226 2.27 16.16 6.24
N ASN A 227 2.95 15.41 5.36
CA ASN A 227 2.44 14.98 4.07
C ASN A 227 2.13 13.48 4.00
N SER A 228 2.41 12.70 5.05
CA SER A 228 2.17 11.25 5.07
C SER A 228 0.69 10.90 4.89
N GLY A 229 -0.23 11.68 5.48
CA GLY A 229 -1.68 11.49 5.30
C GLY A 229 -2.12 11.62 3.84
N LYS A 230 -1.66 12.66 3.13
CA LYS A 230 -1.97 12.88 1.71
C LYS A 230 -1.41 11.77 0.83
N LEU A 231 -0.19 11.33 1.10
CA LEU A 231 0.46 10.26 0.37
C LEU A 231 -0.25 8.91 0.59
N ASN A 232 -0.59 8.58 1.83
CA ASN A 232 -1.32 7.34 2.14
C ASN A 232 -2.72 7.34 1.51
N GLY A 233 -3.46 8.44 1.60
CA GLY A 233 -4.77 8.56 0.93
C GLY A 233 -4.67 8.37 -0.59
N THR A 234 -3.64 8.95 -1.20
CA THR A 234 -3.34 8.76 -2.63
C THR A 234 -3.01 7.31 -2.96
N SER A 235 -2.08 6.71 -2.21
CA SER A 235 -1.62 5.34 -2.44
C SER A 235 -2.75 4.33 -2.25
N GLN A 236 -3.58 4.51 -1.22
CA GLN A 236 -4.74 3.67 -0.97
C GLN A 236 -5.80 3.80 -2.07
N SER A 237 -6.03 5.01 -2.59
CA SER A 237 -6.94 5.22 -3.73
C SER A 237 -6.44 4.51 -4.99
N LEU A 238 -5.14 4.57 -5.26
CA LEU A 238 -4.50 3.86 -6.39
C LEU A 238 -4.59 2.34 -6.22
N VAL A 239 -4.31 1.84 -5.02
CA VAL A 239 -4.45 0.41 -4.69
C VAL A 239 -5.89 -0.04 -4.85
N SER A 240 -6.87 0.68 -4.30
CA SER A 240 -8.28 0.30 -4.42
C SER A 240 -8.74 0.23 -5.87
N LEU A 241 -8.32 1.19 -6.70
CA LEU A 241 -8.57 1.16 -8.15
C LEU A 241 -7.95 -0.09 -8.80
N SER A 242 -6.71 -0.40 -8.43
CA SER A 242 -6.00 -1.58 -8.94
C SER A 242 -6.72 -2.88 -8.56
N ARG A 243 -7.19 -2.98 -7.30
CA ARG A 243 -7.92 -4.13 -6.77
C ARG A 243 -9.29 -4.29 -7.40
N MET A 244 -9.92 -3.20 -7.83
CA MET A 244 -11.18 -3.24 -8.58
C MET A 244 -10.99 -3.79 -9.99
N ILE A 245 -9.90 -3.43 -10.68
CA ILE A 245 -9.64 -3.85 -12.07
C ILE A 245 -9.09 -5.29 -12.14
N SER A 246 -8.33 -5.70 -11.13
CA SER A 246 -7.57 -6.95 -11.16
C SER A 246 -8.41 -8.22 -11.36
N PRO A 247 -9.61 -8.39 -10.75
CA PRO A 247 -10.44 -9.58 -10.99
C PRO A 247 -10.91 -9.71 -12.44
N ILE A 248 -11.23 -8.58 -13.09
CA ILE A 248 -11.66 -8.56 -14.50
C ILE A 248 -10.51 -9.07 -15.38
N VAL A 249 -9.30 -8.54 -15.16
CA VAL A 249 -8.11 -8.94 -15.90
C VAL A 249 -7.73 -10.39 -15.59
N GLY A 250 -7.73 -10.78 -14.32
CA GLY A 250 -7.39 -12.14 -13.86
C GLY A 250 -8.33 -13.19 -14.43
N GLY A 251 -9.63 -12.97 -14.31
CA GLY A 251 -10.66 -13.85 -14.86
C GLY A 251 -10.58 -13.98 -16.38
N ALA A 252 -10.33 -12.88 -17.11
CA ALA A 252 -10.15 -12.92 -18.56
C ALA A 252 -8.91 -13.72 -18.99
N ILE A 253 -7.77 -13.53 -18.31
CA ILE A 253 -6.55 -14.30 -18.57
C ILE A 253 -6.78 -15.78 -18.24
N PHE A 254 -7.39 -16.08 -17.09
CA PHE A 254 -7.65 -17.45 -16.67
C PHE A 254 -8.60 -18.18 -17.64
N ALA A 255 -9.71 -17.54 -18.03
CA ALA A 255 -10.68 -18.12 -18.97
C ALA A 255 -10.07 -18.35 -20.37
N SER A 256 -9.20 -17.44 -20.83
CA SER A 256 -8.49 -17.61 -22.11
C SER A 256 -7.47 -18.75 -22.04
N SER A 257 -6.83 -18.92 -20.88
CA SER A 257 -5.84 -19.96 -20.61
C SER A 257 -6.44 -21.37 -20.62
N THR A 258 -7.61 -21.56 -20.01
CA THR A 258 -8.29 -22.87 -20.00
C THR A 258 -8.82 -23.27 -21.38
N ALA A 259 -9.12 -22.30 -22.26
CA ALA A 259 -9.64 -22.55 -23.60
C ALA A 259 -8.59 -23.11 -24.60
N VAL A 260 -7.31 -22.76 -24.47
CA VAL A 260 -6.27 -23.09 -25.47
C VAL A 260 -5.48 -24.34 -25.09
N SER A 261 -5.37 -24.67 -23.80
CA SER A 261 -4.76 -25.91 -23.24
C SER A 261 -3.40 -26.29 -23.84
N LYS A 262 -2.62 -25.32 -24.36
CA LYS A 262 -1.31 -25.53 -24.98
C LYS A 262 -0.33 -24.46 -24.53
N PHE A 263 0.87 -24.88 -24.12
CA PHE A 263 1.96 -23.97 -23.78
C PHE A 263 2.24 -22.99 -24.94
N PRO A 264 2.41 -21.67 -24.69
CA PRO A 264 2.58 -20.99 -23.40
C PRO A 264 1.28 -20.48 -22.74
N ILE A 265 0.11 -20.73 -23.36
CA ILE A 265 -1.20 -20.30 -22.88
C ILE A 265 -1.89 -21.52 -22.25
N ASP A 266 -1.49 -21.81 -21.00
CA ASP A 266 -2.01 -22.89 -20.16
C ASP A 266 -2.34 -22.35 -18.76
N HIS A 267 -2.79 -23.22 -17.84
CA HIS A 267 -3.16 -22.85 -16.47
C HIS A 267 -2.08 -22.04 -15.71
N ARG A 268 -0.81 -22.06 -16.15
CA ARG A 268 0.31 -21.34 -15.54
C ARG A 268 0.32 -19.86 -15.87
N THR A 269 -0.28 -19.44 -16.98
CA THR A 269 -0.16 -18.09 -17.54
C THR A 269 -0.48 -17.00 -16.52
N VAL A 270 -1.55 -17.16 -15.73
CA VAL A 270 -1.92 -16.16 -14.72
C VAL A 270 -0.83 -16.02 -13.64
N PHE A 271 -0.30 -17.14 -13.15
CA PHE A 271 0.73 -17.13 -12.11
C PHE A 271 2.04 -16.54 -12.63
N TYR A 272 2.38 -16.80 -13.90
CA TYR A 272 3.51 -16.13 -14.54
C TYR A 272 3.29 -14.61 -14.69
N VAL A 273 2.09 -14.14 -15.00
CA VAL A 273 1.77 -12.70 -15.01
C VAL A 273 1.97 -12.09 -13.62
N VAL A 274 1.50 -12.74 -12.56
CA VAL A 274 1.72 -12.31 -11.17
C VAL A 274 3.22 -12.28 -10.84
N GLY A 275 3.97 -13.31 -11.24
CA GLY A 275 5.42 -13.39 -11.08
C GLY A 275 6.16 -12.26 -11.81
N ILE A 276 5.77 -11.94 -13.05
CA ILE A 276 6.35 -10.83 -13.84
C ILE A 276 6.10 -9.49 -13.14
N ILE A 277 4.90 -9.27 -12.58
CA ILE A 277 4.62 -8.06 -11.79
C ILE A 277 5.59 -7.97 -10.60
N SER A 278 5.83 -9.08 -9.90
CA SER A 278 6.79 -9.15 -8.79
C SER A 278 8.24 -8.93 -9.22
N VAL A 279 8.64 -9.42 -10.40
CA VAL A 279 9.95 -9.13 -11.01
C VAL A 279 10.11 -7.63 -11.27
N ILE A 280 9.12 -6.99 -11.90
CA ILE A 280 9.15 -5.55 -12.17
C ILE A 280 9.22 -4.77 -10.86
N MET A 281 8.41 -5.14 -9.86
CA MET A 281 8.45 -4.53 -8.53
C MET A 281 9.84 -4.67 -7.89
N PHE A 282 10.48 -5.83 -8.03
CA PHE A 282 11.81 -6.06 -7.47
C PHE A 282 12.84 -5.11 -8.11
N PHE A 283 12.86 -4.99 -9.44
CA PHE A 283 13.76 -4.07 -10.13
C PHE A 283 13.49 -2.61 -9.79
N LEU A 284 12.21 -2.20 -9.76
CA LEU A 284 11.83 -0.85 -9.33
C LEU A 284 12.24 -0.57 -7.88
N SER A 285 12.20 -1.57 -7.01
CA SER A 285 12.66 -1.43 -5.62
C SER A 285 14.14 -1.13 -5.52
N LEU A 286 14.98 -1.48 -6.52
CA LEU A 286 16.42 -1.22 -6.50
C LEU A 286 16.74 0.27 -6.60
N ILE A 287 15.83 1.06 -7.17
CA ILE A 287 15.92 2.53 -7.22
C ILE A 287 15.84 3.12 -5.80
N LEU A 288 15.18 2.43 -4.86
CA LEU A 288 15.06 2.88 -3.47
C LEU A 288 16.39 2.72 -2.72
N LYS A 289 16.89 3.85 -2.20
CA LYS A 289 18.10 3.89 -1.37
C LYS A 289 17.81 3.42 0.06
N LYS A 290 18.84 2.95 0.76
CA LYS A 290 18.74 2.51 2.18
C LYS A 290 18.22 3.60 3.13
N SER A 291 18.29 4.88 2.75
CA SER A 291 17.73 5.99 3.53
C SER A 291 16.20 5.90 3.72
N ILE A 292 15.48 5.23 2.80
CA ILE A 292 14.01 5.04 2.88
C ILE A 292 13.56 4.19 4.08
N ASN A 293 14.49 3.50 4.73
CA ASN A 293 14.19 2.66 5.89
C ASN A 293 13.90 3.46 7.16
N LYS A 294 14.27 4.74 7.18
CA LYS A 294 14.03 5.64 8.31
C LYS A 294 13.11 6.78 7.87
N PRO A 295 12.31 7.35 8.79
CA PRO A 295 11.55 8.56 8.53
C PRO A 295 12.42 9.67 7.96
N LYS A 296 11.92 10.39 6.94
CA LYS A 296 12.67 11.44 6.23
C LYS A 296 13.21 12.54 7.14
N GLU A 297 12.50 12.84 8.23
CA GLU A 297 12.91 13.83 9.24
C GLU A 297 14.16 13.38 10.01
N GLU A 298 14.24 12.11 10.41
CA GLU A 298 15.40 11.57 11.12
C GLU A 298 16.65 11.58 10.25
N VAL A 299 16.50 11.40 8.93
CA VAL A 299 17.63 11.49 7.99
C VAL A 299 18.18 12.91 7.95
N LYS A 300 17.31 13.93 7.88
CA LYS A 300 17.71 15.34 7.89
C LYS A 300 18.44 15.74 9.18
N VAL A 301 17.94 15.31 10.34
CA VAL A 301 18.57 15.59 11.65
C VAL A 301 19.99 15.01 11.71
N ASN A 302 20.16 13.77 11.24
CA ASN A 302 21.47 13.10 11.24
C ASN A 302 22.47 13.72 10.26
N GLU A 303 22.00 14.30 9.15
CA GLU A 303 22.86 15.03 8.20
C GLU A 303 23.32 16.38 8.75
N VAL A 304 22.46 17.08 9.51
CA VAL A 304 22.82 18.32 10.19
C VAL A 304 23.79 18.06 11.34
N ALA A 305 23.58 17.00 12.12
CA ALA A 305 24.47 16.64 13.23
C ALA A 305 25.89 16.18 12.81
N LYS A 306 26.09 15.89 11.52
CA LYS A 306 27.40 15.50 10.95
C LYS A 306 28.17 16.66 10.30
N LYS A 307 27.55 17.83 10.17
CA LYS A 307 28.17 19.05 9.65
C LYS A 307 28.58 19.95 10.80
#